data_AF-A0A520A955-F1
#
_entry.id   AF-A0A520A955-F1
#
_cell.length_a   1.000
_cell.length_b   1.000
_cell.length_c   1.000
_cell.angle_alpha   90.00
_cell.angle_beta   90.00
_cell.angle_gamma   90.00
#
_symmetry.space_group_name_H-M   'P 1'
#
loop_
_entity.id
_entity.type
_entity.pdbx_description
1 polymer ?
#
loop_
_entity_poly.entity_id
_entity_poly.type
_entity_poly.pdbx_seq_one_letter_code
_entity_poly.pdbx_strand_id
1 'polypeptide(L)'
;MTRKYRIAFAFSISLIFHISSSWGQEAQKFHVFKLENKIGTEEVSSLNKADGNTTHIVIRTKDRAQELLLTSSLKASNSELKLVSIGHTSRFRQERLDTVIAANAGFPLGNNGSIKMREMLIAYWLLAGRPNAVKSGLDGTAISICE
;
A
#
# COMPACT_ATOMS: atom_id res chain seq x y z
N MET A 1 10.82 2.42 -54.98
CA MET A 1 9.68 2.68 -54.07
C MET A 1 10.00 2.18 -52.65
N THR A 2 11.09 2.63 -51.99
CA THR A 2 11.68 1.80 -50.91
C THR A 2 12.28 2.54 -49.70
N ARG A 3 12.66 3.82 -49.80
CA ARG A 3 13.31 4.54 -48.67
C ARG A 3 12.32 5.21 -47.71
N LYS A 4 11.24 5.80 -48.24
CA LYS A 4 10.20 6.47 -47.44
C LYS A 4 9.45 5.50 -46.52
N TYR A 5 9.14 4.30 -47.02
CA TYR A 5 8.46 3.25 -46.24
C TYR A 5 9.35 2.63 -45.16
N ARG A 6 10.67 2.54 -45.39
CA ARG A 6 11.62 2.03 -44.37
C ARG A 6 11.72 2.96 -43.16
N ILE A 7 11.72 4.27 -43.38
CA ILE A 7 11.77 5.26 -42.30
C ILE A 7 10.45 5.24 -41.52
N ALA A 8 9.30 5.19 -42.22
CA ALA A 8 8.01 5.07 -41.57
C ALA A 8 7.94 3.80 -40.70
N PHE A 9 8.39 2.66 -41.20
CA PHE A 9 8.39 1.40 -40.46
C PHE A 9 9.29 1.42 -39.23
N ALA A 10 10.49 2.02 -39.33
CA ALA A 10 11.39 2.18 -38.19
C ALA A 10 10.80 3.12 -37.13
N PHE A 11 10.10 4.18 -37.55
CA PHE A 11 9.39 5.09 -36.65
C PHE A 11 8.22 4.38 -35.95
N SER A 12 7.45 3.58 -36.67
CA SER A 12 6.34 2.79 -36.09
C SER A 12 6.84 1.78 -35.06
N ILE A 13 7.93 1.08 -35.34
CA ILE A 13 8.50 0.11 -34.39
C ILE A 13 9.04 0.82 -33.14
N SER A 14 9.78 1.92 -33.31
CA SER A 14 10.27 2.74 -32.19
C SER A 14 9.12 3.26 -31.32
N LEU A 15 8.04 3.74 -31.95
CA LEU A 15 6.86 4.23 -31.25
C LEU A 15 6.14 3.12 -30.47
N ILE A 16 5.99 1.92 -31.05
CA ILE A 16 5.38 0.77 -30.37
C ILE A 16 6.23 0.32 -29.16
N PHE A 17 7.56 0.31 -29.28
CA PHE A 17 8.46 -0.04 -28.17
C PHE A 17 8.45 1.02 -27.04
N HIS A 18 8.29 2.30 -27.37
CA HIS A 18 8.18 3.36 -26.36
C HIS A 18 6.83 3.39 -25.64
N ILE A 19 5.73 3.08 -26.32
CA ILE A 19 4.41 3.02 -25.66
C ILE A 19 4.31 1.80 -24.74
N SER A 20 5.00 0.69 -25.07
CA SER A 20 4.92 -0.56 -24.31
C SER A 20 5.76 -0.58 -23.01
N SER A 21 6.60 0.44 -22.78
CA SER A 21 7.56 0.46 -21.66
C SER A 21 7.21 1.45 -20.55
N SER A 22 6.12 2.22 -20.66
CA SER A 22 5.63 3.00 -19.51
C SER A 22 4.78 2.11 -18.60
N TRP A 23 5.44 1.30 -17.77
CA TRP A 23 4.81 0.84 -16.54
C TRP A 23 4.63 2.06 -15.64
N GLY A 24 3.46 2.69 -15.76
CA GLY A 24 3.09 3.85 -14.96
C GLY A 24 3.10 3.47 -13.49
N GLN A 25 3.90 4.17 -12.70
CA GLN A 25 3.82 4.11 -11.25
C GLN A 25 2.52 4.80 -10.83
N GLU A 26 1.54 4.02 -10.40
CA GLU A 26 0.25 4.55 -9.97
C GLU A 26 0.42 5.27 -8.62
N ALA A 27 0.15 6.57 -8.60
CA ALA A 27 0.17 7.39 -7.40
C ALA A 27 -1.27 7.67 -6.96
N GLN A 28 -1.68 7.16 -5.80
CA GLN A 28 -3.01 7.37 -5.22
C GLN A 28 -2.94 8.42 -4.12
N LYS A 29 -3.91 9.34 -4.08
CA LYS A 29 -3.95 10.41 -3.09
C LYS A 29 -5.23 10.32 -2.26
N PHE A 30 -5.06 10.22 -0.95
CA PHE A 30 -6.15 10.18 0.01
C PHE A 30 -6.19 11.47 0.83
N HIS A 31 -7.38 11.85 1.27
CA HIS A 31 -7.59 12.98 2.17
C HIS A 31 -7.93 12.45 3.56
N VAL A 32 -7.17 12.89 4.56
CA VAL A 32 -7.35 12.45 5.95
C VAL A 32 -8.19 13.50 6.67
N PHE A 33 -9.32 13.06 7.23
CA PHE A 33 -10.26 13.90 7.95
C PHE A 33 -10.36 13.46 9.42
N LYS A 34 -10.55 14.42 10.33
CA LYS A 34 -10.90 14.17 11.73
C LYS A 34 -11.97 15.17 12.16
N LEU A 35 -13.09 14.66 12.70
CA LEU A 35 -14.26 15.49 13.07
C LEU A 35 -14.63 16.45 11.93
N GLU A 36 -14.79 15.90 10.73
CA GLU A 36 -15.14 16.60 9.47
C GLU A 36 -14.09 17.57 8.92
N ASN A 37 -13.03 17.88 9.68
CA ASN A 37 -11.96 18.76 9.24
C ASN A 37 -10.86 17.98 8.53
N LYS A 38 -10.43 18.46 7.36
CA LYS A 38 -9.26 17.92 6.66
C LYS A 38 -8.01 18.26 7.47
N ILE A 39 -7.36 17.23 8.00
CA ILE A 39 -6.12 17.39 8.77
C ILE A 39 -4.88 17.10 7.92
N GLY A 40 -5.03 16.35 6.82
CA GLY A 40 -3.89 16.02 5.98
C GLY A 40 -4.20 15.32 4.66
N THR A 41 -3.13 14.89 3.99
CA THR A 41 -3.19 14.09 2.77
C THR A 41 -2.18 12.96 2.82
N GLU A 42 -2.57 11.78 2.33
CA GLU A 42 -1.67 10.65 2.11
C GLU A 42 -1.45 10.47 0.61
N GLU A 43 -0.19 10.51 0.17
CA GLU A 43 0.19 10.16 -1.20
C GLU A 43 0.89 8.80 -1.17
N VAL A 44 0.34 7.87 -1.93
CA VAL A 44 0.73 6.47 -1.95
C VAL A 44 1.33 6.15 -3.29
N SER A 45 2.51 5.57 -3.29
CA SER A 45 3.04 4.86 -4.44
C SER A 45 3.23 3.40 -4.09
N SER A 46 2.61 2.50 -4.87
CA SER A 46 2.72 1.06 -4.70
C SER A 46 3.55 0.43 -5.82
N LEU A 47 4.40 -0.53 -5.45
CA LEU A 47 5.09 -1.40 -6.39
C LEU A 47 4.85 -2.85 -5.96
N ASN A 48 4.19 -3.63 -6.80
CA ASN A 48 4.12 -5.07 -6.63
C ASN A 48 5.44 -5.69 -7.09
N LYS A 49 6.04 -6.54 -6.25
CA LYS A 49 7.20 -7.32 -6.67
C LYS A 49 6.76 -8.45 -7.61
N ALA A 50 7.71 -8.93 -8.42
CA ALA A 50 7.49 -10.00 -9.38
C ALA A 50 7.00 -11.32 -8.77
N ASP A 51 7.11 -11.48 -7.44
CA ASP A 51 6.63 -12.64 -6.69
C ASP A 51 5.11 -12.62 -6.42
N GLY A 52 4.40 -11.54 -6.76
CA GLY A 52 2.94 -11.42 -6.67
C GLY A 52 2.35 -11.33 -5.25
N ASN A 53 3.11 -11.78 -4.25
CA ASN A 53 2.68 -11.91 -2.85
C ASN A 53 3.33 -10.89 -1.92
N THR A 54 4.18 -10.00 -2.47
CA THR A 54 4.82 -8.91 -1.73
C THR A 54 4.48 -7.56 -2.36
N THR A 55 3.79 -6.70 -1.61
CA THR A 55 3.53 -5.31 -2.01
C THR A 55 4.41 -4.38 -1.19
N HIS A 56 5.09 -3.48 -1.89
CA HIS A 56 5.82 -2.35 -1.29
C HIS A 56 4.99 -1.10 -1.47
N ILE A 57 4.79 -0.36 -0.38
CA ILE A 57 4.16 0.95 -0.40
C ILE A 57 5.06 1.99 0.22
N VAL A 58 5.00 3.17 -0.38
CA VAL A 58 5.55 4.38 0.20
C VAL A 58 4.38 5.33 0.36
N ILE A 59 4.14 5.75 1.60
CA ILE A 59 3.09 6.66 1.99
C ILE A 59 3.76 7.95 2.48
N ARG A 60 3.41 9.06 1.85
CA ARG A 60 3.78 10.40 2.30
C ARG A 60 2.56 11.06 2.89
N THR A 61 2.62 11.36 4.18
CA THR A 61 1.53 12.03 4.88
C THR A 61 1.91 13.49 5.11
N LYS A 62 1.01 14.42 4.81
CA LYS A 62 1.16 15.83 5.15
C LYS A 62 0.16 16.20 6.22
N ASP A 63 0.62 16.50 7.43
CA ASP A 63 -0.22 16.98 8.55
C ASP A 63 0.25 18.37 8.95
N ARG A 64 -0.64 19.37 8.94
CA ARG A 64 -0.36 20.77 9.32
C ARG A 64 0.98 21.31 8.77
N ALA A 65 1.20 21.13 7.46
CA ALA A 65 2.41 21.51 6.72
C ALA A 65 3.69 20.71 7.03
N GLN A 66 3.62 19.65 7.82
CA GLN A 66 4.73 18.72 8.05
C GLN A 66 4.57 17.47 7.21
N GLU A 67 5.63 17.09 6.50
CA GLU A 67 5.66 15.88 5.69
C GLU A 67 6.32 14.74 6.47
N LEU A 68 5.60 13.64 6.60
CA LEU A 68 6.04 12.40 7.23
C LEU A 68 6.08 11.30 6.17
N LEU A 69 7.20 10.60 6.11
CA LEU A 69 7.37 9.44 5.23
C LEU A 69 7.19 8.15 6.02
N LEU A 70 6.37 7.26 5.47
CA LEU A 70 6.17 5.88 5.91
C LEU A 70 6.45 4.96 4.73
N THR A 71 7.46 4.11 4.83
CA THR A 71 7.71 3.02 3.88
C THR A 71 7.26 1.72 4.50
N SER A 72 6.58 0.87 3.74
CA SER A 72 6.07 -0.39 4.27
C SER A 72 6.07 -1.48 3.22
N SER A 73 6.31 -2.70 3.67
CA SER A 73 6.24 -3.90 2.87
C SER A 73 5.36 -4.91 3.59
N LEU A 74 4.36 -5.42 2.87
CA LEU A 74 3.53 -6.52 3.32
C LEU A 74 3.83 -7.74 2.46
N LYS A 75 3.92 -8.88 3.12
CA LYS A 75 4.00 -10.18 2.49
C LYS A 75 2.99 -11.12 3.14
N ALA A 76 2.12 -11.73 2.34
CA ALA A 76 1.22 -12.78 2.80
C ALA A 76 1.77 -14.17 2.45
N SER A 77 1.58 -15.10 3.37
CA SER A 77 1.64 -16.54 3.14
C SER A 77 0.38 -17.19 3.72
N ASN A 78 0.16 -18.48 3.45
CA ASN A 78 -1.01 -19.22 3.96
C ASN A 78 -1.10 -19.25 5.49
N SER A 79 0.01 -19.07 6.21
CA SER A 79 0.05 -19.15 7.68
C SER A 79 0.33 -17.83 8.37
N GLU A 80 0.91 -16.85 7.67
CA GLU A 80 1.50 -15.66 8.30
C GLU A 80 1.34 -14.42 7.42
N LEU A 81 1.17 -13.28 8.08
CA LEU A 81 1.24 -11.97 7.47
C LEU A 81 2.47 -11.25 8.02
N LYS A 82 3.49 -11.03 7.17
CA LYS A 82 4.66 -10.25 7.57
C LYS A 82 4.47 -8.79 7.17
N LEU A 83 4.61 -7.92 8.16
CA LEU A 83 4.55 -6.47 8.01
C LEU A 83 5.89 -5.88 8.45
N VAL A 84 6.57 -5.21 7.52
CA VAL A 84 7.71 -4.35 7.84
C VAL A 84 7.30 -2.92 7.52
N SER A 85 7.40 -2.04 8.50
CA SER A 85 7.04 -0.63 8.38
C SER A 85 8.13 0.23 9.00
N ILE A 86 8.55 1.28 8.29
CA ILE A 86 9.54 2.25 8.78
C ILE A 86 8.97 3.62 8.48
N GLY A 87 8.79 4.44 9.50
CA GLY A 87 8.22 5.76 9.30
C GLY A 87 8.48 6.71 10.43
N HIS A 88 8.19 7.98 10.19
CA HIS A 88 8.31 9.03 11.18
C HIS A 88 7.01 9.13 11.98
N THR A 89 7.06 8.86 13.29
CA THR A 89 5.94 9.13 14.21
C THR A 89 5.89 10.59 14.64
N SER A 90 7.02 11.30 14.52
CA SER A 90 7.11 12.75 14.66
C SER A 90 8.28 13.28 13.82
N ARG A 91 8.40 14.61 13.70
CA ARG A 91 9.53 15.28 13.02
C ARG A 91 10.93 14.91 13.55
N PHE A 92 11.03 14.33 14.74
CA PHE A 92 12.30 13.99 15.39
C PHE A 92 12.51 12.49 15.60
N ARG A 93 11.48 11.68 15.35
CA ARG A 93 11.50 10.28 15.72
C ARG A 93 11.02 9.42 14.56
N GLN A 94 11.95 8.57 14.11
CA GLN A 94 11.66 7.48 13.20
C GLN A 94 11.49 6.20 14.01
N GLU A 95 10.48 5.41 13.66
CA GLU A 95 10.20 4.12 14.26
C GLU A 95 10.19 3.05 13.17
N ARG A 96 10.58 1.84 13.57
CA ARG A 96 10.54 0.65 12.74
C ARG A 96 9.72 -0.42 13.43
N LEU A 97 8.78 -0.96 12.71
CA LEU A 97 8.01 -2.14 13.05
C LEU A 97 8.42 -3.28 12.11
N ASP A 98 8.83 -4.41 12.66
CA ASP A 98 9.10 -5.65 11.91
C ASP A 98 8.35 -6.75 12.63
N THR A 99 7.13 -7.02 12.17
CA THR A 99 6.19 -7.90 12.87
C THR A 99 5.66 -8.99 11.96
N VAL A 100 5.41 -10.14 12.56
CA VAL A 100 4.78 -11.29 11.91
C VAL A 100 3.49 -11.56 12.66
N ILE A 101 2.37 -11.37 11.96
CA ILE A 101 1.04 -11.68 12.49
C ILE A 101 0.70 -13.12 12.11
N ALA A 102 0.78 -14.00 13.10
CA ALA A 102 0.37 -15.39 12.98
C ALA A 102 -1.15 -15.52 12.72
N ALA A 103 -1.59 -16.65 12.16
CA ALA A 103 -3.01 -16.94 11.87
C ALA A 103 -3.95 -16.79 13.07
N ASN A 104 -3.45 -17.06 14.28
CA ASN A 104 -4.18 -17.04 15.55
C ASN A 104 -4.10 -15.69 16.28
N ALA A 105 -3.22 -14.79 15.86
CA ALA A 105 -3.19 -13.42 16.36
C ALA A 105 -4.30 -12.65 15.63
N GLY A 106 -5.20 -12.00 16.38
CA GLY A 106 -6.33 -11.25 15.82
C GLY A 106 -5.91 -10.17 14.80
N PHE A 107 -6.88 -9.52 14.16
CA PHE A 107 -6.59 -8.57 13.09
C PHE A 107 -5.81 -7.36 13.60
N PRO A 108 -4.65 -7.03 13.00
CA PRO A 108 -3.80 -5.93 13.46
C PRO A 108 -4.34 -4.59 12.94
N LEU A 109 -5.42 -4.09 13.54
CA LEU A 109 -5.91 -2.72 13.30
C LEU A 109 -5.54 -1.79 14.44
N GLY A 110 -4.77 -0.76 14.13
CA GLY A 110 -4.76 0.47 14.92
C GLY A 110 -5.73 1.48 14.32
N ASN A 111 -6.55 2.14 15.14
CA ASN A 111 -7.44 3.24 14.71
C ASN A 111 -6.70 4.50 14.25
N ASN A 112 -5.36 4.51 14.34
CA ASN A 112 -4.48 5.64 14.00
C ASN A 112 -3.46 5.30 12.90
N GLY A 113 -3.77 4.34 12.02
CA GLY A 113 -2.92 3.96 10.89
C GLY A 113 -3.24 4.73 9.61
N SER A 114 -2.30 4.73 8.66
CA SER A 114 -2.55 5.19 7.29
C SER A 114 -3.75 4.48 6.66
N ILE A 115 -4.57 5.21 5.91
CA ILE A 115 -5.76 4.68 5.23
C ILE A 115 -5.36 3.54 4.29
N LYS A 116 -4.34 3.75 3.45
CA LYS A 116 -3.88 2.73 2.51
C LYS A 116 -3.30 1.50 3.21
N MET A 117 -2.57 1.71 4.30
CA MET A 117 -2.04 0.60 5.09
C MET A 117 -3.17 -0.29 5.60
N ARG A 118 -4.27 0.32 6.06
CA ARG A 118 -5.46 -0.42 6.50
C ARG A 118 -6.10 -1.19 5.36
N GLU A 119 -6.35 -0.56 4.21
CA GLU A 119 -6.88 -1.25 3.01
C GLU A 119 -6.03 -2.47 2.64
N MET A 120 -4.71 -2.30 2.63
CA MET A 120 -3.80 -3.39 2.30
C MET A 120 -3.79 -4.51 3.33
N LEU A 121 -3.82 -4.19 4.63
CA LEU A 121 -3.90 -5.20 5.67
C LEU A 121 -5.18 -6.02 5.53
N ILE A 122 -6.31 -5.37 5.20
CA ILE A 122 -7.59 -6.04 4.93
C ILE A 122 -7.46 -6.95 3.69
N ALA A 123 -6.98 -6.42 2.57
CA ALA A 123 -6.83 -7.18 1.34
C ALA A 123 -5.93 -8.40 1.52
N TYR A 124 -4.77 -8.23 2.16
CA TYR A 124 -3.82 -9.32 2.43
C TYR A 124 -4.35 -10.34 3.45
N TRP A 125 -5.18 -9.90 4.41
CA TRP A 125 -5.87 -10.78 5.33
C TRP A 125 -6.88 -11.69 4.61
N LEU A 126 -7.66 -11.13 3.69
CA LEU A 126 -8.60 -11.87 2.86
C LEU A 126 -7.88 -12.82 1.88
N LEU A 127 -6.79 -12.37 1.24
CA LEU A 127 -5.96 -13.21 0.37
C LEU A 127 -5.35 -14.41 1.11
N ALA A 128 -5.05 -14.26 2.40
CA ALA A 128 -4.59 -15.35 3.26
C ALA A 128 -5.72 -16.29 3.73
N GLY A 129 -6.96 -16.13 3.23
CA GLY A 129 -8.10 -16.99 3.56
C GLY A 129 -8.59 -16.86 5.01
N ARG A 130 -8.35 -15.72 5.65
CA ARG A 130 -8.66 -15.51 7.07
C ARG A 130 -10.11 -15.06 7.28
N PRO A 131 -10.69 -15.27 8.49
CA PRO A 131 -12.08 -14.94 8.76
C PRO A 131 -12.40 -13.46 8.56
N ASN A 132 -13.57 -13.19 7.98
CA ASN A 132 -14.07 -11.85 7.68
C ASN A 132 -14.58 -11.13 8.94
N ALA A 133 -14.52 -11.77 10.09
CA ALA A 133 -14.86 -11.20 11.38
C ALA A 133 -13.87 -11.69 12.44
N VAL A 134 -13.42 -10.78 13.30
CA VAL A 134 -12.55 -11.09 14.44
C VAL A 134 -13.18 -10.58 15.72
N LYS A 135 -12.89 -11.24 16.84
CA LYS A 135 -13.33 -10.75 18.15
C LYS A 135 -12.46 -9.56 18.57
N SER A 136 -13.11 -8.50 19.00
CA SER A 136 -12.48 -7.37 19.67
C SER A 136 -11.72 -7.83 20.91
N GLY A 137 -10.49 -7.34 21.09
CA GLY A 137 -9.71 -7.59 22.30
C GLY A 137 -10.20 -6.80 23.52
N LEU A 138 -11.08 -5.80 23.33
CA LEU A 138 -11.58 -4.94 24.41
C LEU A 138 -12.82 -5.53 25.10
N ASP A 139 -13.77 -6.01 24.31
CA ASP A 139 -15.12 -6.39 24.75
C ASP A 139 -15.60 -7.72 24.13
N GLY A 140 -14.79 -8.38 23.29
CA GLY A 140 -15.11 -9.67 22.69
C GLY A 140 -16.17 -9.62 21.59
N THR A 141 -16.69 -8.44 21.26
CA THR A 141 -17.67 -8.25 20.18
C THR A 141 -17.06 -8.58 18.82
N ALA A 142 -17.89 -9.10 17.90
CA ALA A 142 -17.44 -9.41 16.56
C ALA A 142 -17.26 -8.11 15.75
N ILE A 143 -16.03 -7.85 15.33
CA ILE A 143 -15.68 -6.75 14.43
C ILE A 143 -15.57 -7.33 13.02
N SER A 144 -16.38 -6.80 12.10
CA SER A 144 -16.30 -7.16 10.69
C SER A 144 -15.05 -6.56 10.07
N ILE A 145 -14.31 -7.38 9.34
CA ILE A 145 -13.20 -6.98 8.47
C ILE A 145 -13.79 -6.85 7.07
N CYS A 146 -14.35 -5.68 6.79
CA CYS A 146 -14.85 -5.31 5.46
C CYS A 146 -13.99 -4.17 4.90
N GLU A 147 -13.92 -4.10 3.57
CA GLU A 147 -13.49 -2.91 2.83
C GLU A 147 -14.34 -1.67 3.19
#